data_AF-A0A6A2WG61-F1
#
_entry.id   AF-A0A6A2WG61-F1
#
_cell.length_a   1.000
_cell.length_b   1.000
_cell.length_c   1.000
_cell.angle_alpha   90.00
_cell.angle_beta   90.00
_cell.angle_gamma   90.00
#
_symmetry.space_group_name_H-M   'P 1'
#
loop_
_entity.id
_entity.type
_entity.pdbx_description
1 polymer ?
#
loop_
_entity_poly.entity_id
_entity_poly.type
_entity_poly.pdbx_seq_one_letter_code
_entity_poly.pdbx_strand_id
1 'polypeptide(L)'
;MQQQFNHPLSRTPSASPPSEPDSTAFQSPPLDHIEPDRTFLLSDVLLLKIFSKLPISQHVSNSLVCKRWLYLNGRLVQSLKVMDWSFVSSGRIFNRFPNITGLDLVRSYFRMPRNSGILVTCERTSVHVDTNYTVDGFLGETSFLPSNEVDKGLTLVAEKYPNLQRLVAIGADEEGLIRIAAECGTLQELELHFCDDLALKGISGIKNLQVVKLIGFIDGFYNSVISDIGLTLLAQGCKRLVKLELCGCEGIGQC
;
A
#
# COMPACT_ATOMS: atom_id res chain seq x y z
N MET A 1 -74.98 -5.60 37.23
CA MET A 1 -75.01 -6.69 36.23
C MET A 1 -73.61 -7.27 36.11
N GLN A 2 -73.49 -8.56 36.47
CA GLN A 2 -72.49 -9.60 36.13
C GLN A 2 -70.98 -9.26 36.14
N GLN A 3 -70.06 -10.09 36.63
CA GLN A 3 -70.04 -11.25 37.55
C GLN A 3 -68.53 -11.53 37.73
N GLN A 4 -68.02 -11.57 38.96
CA GLN A 4 -66.67 -12.03 39.29
C GLN A 4 -66.72 -13.53 39.58
N PHE A 5 -65.81 -14.32 38.99
CA PHE A 5 -65.45 -15.65 39.47
C PHE A 5 -63.92 -15.84 39.39
N ASN A 6 -63.37 -16.28 40.52
CA ASN A 6 -61.95 -16.55 40.80
C ASN A 6 -61.61 -18.04 40.62
N HIS A 7 -60.28 -18.28 40.54
CA HIS A 7 -59.48 -19.52 40.73
C HIS A 7 -59.11 -20.37 39.50
N PRO A 8 -57.99 -21.15 39.54
CA PRO A 8 -56.64 -20.84 40.06
C PRO A 8 -55.48 -21.30 39.11
N LEU A 9 -54.25 -20.95 39.51
CA LEU A 9 -52.97 -21.30 38.89
C LEU A 9 -52.75 -22.81 38.64
N SER A 10 -52.30 -23.17 37.44
CA SER A 10 -51.58 -24.43 37.17
C SER A 10 -50.18 -24.15 36.61
N ARG A 11 -49.16 -24.52 37.39
CA ARG A 11 -47.75 -24.57 36.99
C ARG A 11 -47.53 -25.67 35.95
N THR A 12 -46.87 -25.34 34.85
CA THR A 12 -46.16 -26.31 33.99
C THR A 12 -44.71 -25.84 33.82
N PRO A 13 -43.72 -26.72 34.03
CA PRO A 13 -42.32 -26.33 33.98
C PRO A 13 -41.81 -26.19 32.53
N SER A 14 -41.08 -25.10 32.30
CA SER A 14 -40.29 -24.81 31.11
C SER A 14 -39.26 -25.90 30.87
N ALA A 15 -39.35 -26.61 29.74
CA ALA A 15 -38.32 -27.51 29.27
C ALA A 15 -37.24 -26.72 28.53
N SER A 16 -36.05 -26.64 29.12
CA SER A 16 -34.84 -26.11 28.46
C SER A 16 -34.39 -27.07 27.34
N PRO A 17 -33.92 -26.57 26.18
CA PRO A 17 -33.15 -27.38 25.24
C PRO A 17 -31.76 -27.73 25.83
N PRO A 18 -31.17 -28.88 25.45
CA PRO A 18 -29.97 -29.42 26.10
C PRO A 18 -28.69 -28.65 25.74
N SER A 19 -27.82 -28.53 26.73
CA SER A 19 -26.46 -28.01 26.66
C SER A 19 -25.57 -28.82 25.69
N GLU A 20 -24.57 -28.13 25.15
CA GLU A 20 -23.56 -28.57 24.19
C GLU A 20 -22.93 -29.95 24.47
N PRO A 21 -22.53 -30.72 23.44
CA PRO A 21 -21.83 -31.98 23.64
C PRO A 21 -20.42 -31.76 24.22
N ASP A 22 -20.11 -32.62 25.19
CA ASP A 22 -18.87 -32.69 25.94
C ASP A 22 -17.60 -32.48 25.11
N SER A 23 -16.69 -31.70 25.71
CA SER A 23 -15.29 -31.57 25.32
C SER A 23 -14.61 -32.94 25.37
N THR A 24 -14.73 -33.70 24.28
CA THR A 24 -13.89 -34.86 24.04
C THR A 24 -12.46 -34.36 23.84
N ALA A 25 -11.62 -34.75 24.79
CA ALA A 25 -10.19 -34.47 24.79
C ALA A 25 -9.61 -34.79 23.40
N PHE A 26 -9.06 -33.77 22.74
CA PHE A 26 -8.07 -33.98 21.69
C PHE A 26 -6.87 -34.68 22.36
N GLN A 27 -6.84 -36.01 22.31
CA GLN A 27 -5.60 -36.73 22.51
C GLN A 27 -4.66 -36.32 21.38
N SER A 28 -3.69 -35.48 21.72
CA SER A 28 -2.55 -35.22 20.84
C SER A 28 -1.88 -36.55 20.54
N PRO A 29 -1.52 -36.85 19.28
CA PRO A 29 -0.74 -38.02 18.98
C PRO A 29 0.60 -37.96 19.72
N PRO A 30 1.23 -39.10 20.05
CA PRO A 30 2.47 -39.13 20.82
C PRO A 30 3.55 -38.31 20.10
N LEU A 31 4.13 -37.35 20.80
CA LEU A 31 5.29 -36.55 20.36
C LEU A 31 6.56 -37.42 20.42
N ASP A 32 6.59 -38.53 19.70
CA ASP A 32 7.81 -39.31 19.51
C ASP A 32 8.35 -39.07 18.10
N HIS A 33 9.53 -38.44 18.08
CA HIS A 33 10.32 -37.95 16.94
C HIS A 33 9.88 -36.60 16.37
N ILE A 34 10.32 -35.51 17.01
CA ILE A 34 10.61 -34.27 16.26
C ILE A 34 11.75 -34.63 15.31
N GLU A 35 11.41 -35.10 14.11
CA GLU A 35 12.38 -35.26 13.04
C GLU A 35 13.05 -33.88 12.85
N PRO A 36 14.39 -33.78 12.91
CA PRO A 36 15.05 -32.49 12.81
C PRO A 36 14.68 -31.87 11.46
N ASP A 37 14.19 -30.63 11.50
CA ASP A 37 13.82 -29.90 10.29
C ASP A 37 15.05 -29.81 9.37
N ARG A 38 15.03 -30.62 8.31
CA ARG A 38 16.16 -30.77 7.38
C ARG A 38 16.44 -29.47 6.63
N THR A 39 15.53 -28.49 6.67
CA THR A 39 15.76 -27.17 6.07
C THR A 39 16.82 -26.36 6.82
N PHE A 40 17.13 -26.70 8.09
CA PHE A 40 18.27 -26.13 8.81
C PHE A 40 19.62 -26.52 8.20
N LEU A 41 19.69 -27.63 7.44
CA LEU A 41 20.93 -28.05 6.75
C LEU A 41 21.24 -27.18 5.52
N LEU A 42 20.24 -26.47 5.00
CA LEU A 42 20.41 -25.58 3.86
C LEU A 42 20.86 -24.21 4.35
N SER A 43 21.85 -23.60 3.70
CA SER A 43 22.21 -22.20 3.95
C SER A 43 21.15 -21.24 3.38
N ASP A 44 21.14 -20.00 3.85
CA ASP A 44 20.21 -18.97 3.33
C ASP A 44 20.38 -18.74 1.83
N VAL A 45 21.60 -18.84 1.31
CA VAL A 45 21.91 -18.70 -0.12
C VAL A 45 21.29 -19.85 -0.93
N LEU A 46 21.42 -21.09 -0.45
CA LEU A 46 20.82 -22.24 -1.11
C LEU A 46 19.30 -22.19 -1.06
N LEU A 47 18.74 -21.81 0.09
CA LEU A 47 17.30 -21.73 0.27
C LEU A 47 16.69 -20.61 -0.58
N LEU A 48 17.35 -19.45 -0.70
CA LEU A 48 16.97 -18.40 -1.64
C LEU A 48 17.00 -18.88 -3.09
N LYS A 49 18.04 -19.65 -3.47
CA LYS A 49 18.13 -20.22 -4.82
C LYS A 49 16.98 -21.20 -5.08
N ILE A 50 16.61 -22.02 -4.11
CA ILE A 50 15.45 -22.92 -4.21
C ILE A 50 14.17 -22.10 -4.35
N PHE A 51 13.91 -21.14 -3.46
CA PHE A 51 12.71 -20.30 -3.51
C PHE A 51 12.61 -19.51 -4.82
N SER A 52 13.73 -19.03 -5.37
CA SER A 52 13.75 -18.32 -6.67
C SER A 52 13.33 -19.19 -7.87
N LYS A 53 13.24 -20.52 -7.69
CA LYS A 53 12.80 -21.48 -8.70
C LYS A 53 11.37 -21.97 -8.48
N LEU A 54 10.73 -21.59 -7.38
CA LEU A 54 9.35 -21.94 -7.09
C LEU A 54 8.39 -20.97 -7.81
N PRO A 55 7.15 -21.41 -8.12
CA PRO A 55 6.12 -20.52 -8.65
C PRO A 55 5.83 -19.36 -7.71
N ILE A 56 5.66 -18.15 -8.26
CA ILE A 56 5.37 -16.92 -7.50
C ILE A 56 4.15 -17.09 -6.58
N SER A 57 3.15 -17.86 -7.02
CA SER A 57 1.94 -18.17 -6.26
C SER A 57 2.21 -18.83 -4.89
N GLN A 58 3.35 -19.52 -4.74
CA GLN A 58 3.71 -20.19 -3.50
C GLN A 58 4.46 -19.30 -2.51
N HIS A 59 4.96 -18.13 -2.92
CA HIS A 59 5.80 -17.28 -2.05
C HIS A 59 5.06 -16.84 -0.79
N VAL A 60 3.75 -16.57 -0.87
CA VAL A 60 2.94 -16.19 0.29
C VAL A 60 2.87 -17.35 1.28
N SER A 61 2.41 -18.52 0.84
CA SER A 61 2.30 -19.72 1.70
C SER A 61 3.64 -20.13 2.30
N ASN A 62 4.72 -20.12 1.50
CA ASN A 62 6.06 -20.42 1.97
C ASN A 62 6.54 -19.43 3.03
N SER A 63 6.18 -18.15 2.90
CA SER A 63 6.56 -17.14 3.88
C SER A 63 5.92 -17.34 5.26
N LEU A 64 4.87 -18.16 5.36
CA LEU A 64 4.15 -18.45 6.61
C LEU A 64 4.72 -19.65 7.38
N VAL A 65 5.65 -20.41 6.79
CA VAL A 65 6.23 -21.62 7.42
C VAL A 65 7.01 -21.28 8.68
N CYS A 66 7.95 -20.33 8.59
CA CYS A 66 8.73 -19.86 9.74
C CYS A 66 9.34 -18.47 9.48
N LYS A 67 9.88 -17.82 10.53
CA LYS A 67 10.51 -16.48 10.42
C LYS A 67 11.66 -16.43 9.40
N ARG A 68 12.43 -17.51 9.29
CA ARG A 68 13.54 -17.60 8.33
C ARG A 68 13.03 -17.59 6.89
N TRP A 69 12.00 -18.40 6.61
CA TRP A 69 11.37 -18.46 5.30
C TRP A 69 10.64 -17.17 4.96
N LEU A 70 9.97 -16.55 5.95
CA LEU A 70 9.39 -15.22 5.84
C LEU A 70 10.45 -14.27 5.29
N TYR A 71 11.56 -14.09 6.01
CA TYR A 71 12.65 -13.18 5.65
C TYR A 71 13.22 -13.42 4.25
N LEU A 72 13.55 -14.68 3.93
CA LEU A 72 14.16 -15.01 2.64
C LEU A 72 13.21 -14.81 1.47
N ASN A 73 11.92 -15.18 1.60
CA ASN A 73 10.93 -14.90 0.56
C ASN A 73 10.75 -13.39 0.34
N GLY A 74 10.89 -12.58 1.38
CA GLY A 74 10.83 -11.11 1.26
C GLY A 74 11.95 -10.54 0.39
N ARG A 75 13.13 -11.16 0.38
CA ARG A 75 14.27 -10.75 -0.48
C ARG A 75 14.07 -11.03 -1.96
N LEU A 76 13.09 -11.86 -2.32
CA LEU A 76 12.74 -12.17 -3.70
C LEU A 76 11.70 -11.19 -4.28
N VAL A 77 11.07 -10.38 -3.43
CA VAL A 77 10.09 -9.38 -3.86
C VAL A 77 10.83 -8.16 -4.40
N GLN A 78 10.56 -7.86 -5.68
CA GLN A 78 11.14 -6.71 -6.38
C GLN A 78 10.12 -5.59 -6.61
N SER A 79 8.82 -5.91 -6.66
CA SER A 79 7.76 -4.93 -6.80
C SER A 79 6.72 -5.06 -5.70
N LEU A 80 6.28 -3.93 -5.14
CA LEU A 80 5.28 -3.89 -4.10
C LEU A 80 4.32 -2.71 -4.26
N LYS A 81 3.02 -2.97 -4.05
CA LYS A 81 1.99 -1.95 -3.84
C LYS A 81 1.71 -1.83 -2.36
N VAL A 82 1.91 -0.66 -1.78
CA VAL A 82 1.72 -0.41 -0.35
C VAL A 82 0.29 0.07 -0.12
N MET A 83 -0.38 -0.58 0.82
CA MET A 83 -1.76 -0.26 1.19
C MET A 83 -1.87 0.58 2.47
N ASP A 84 -0.83 0.56 3.31
CA ASP A 84 -0.82 1.23 4.61
C ASP A 84 0.49 2.02 4.75
N TRP A 85 0.39 3.34 4.83
CA TRP A 85 1.55 4.23 4.95
C TRP A 85 2.39 3.96 6.19
N SER A 86 1.76 3.48 7.27
CA SER A 86 2.48 3.11 8.50
C SER A 86 3.52 2.04 8.26
N PHE A 87 3.40 1.24 7.19
CA PHE A 87 4.40 0.24 6.82
C PHE A 87 5.70 0.87 6.28
N VAL A 88 5.58 2.03 5.62
CA VAL A 88 6.72 2.84 5.16
C VAL A 88 7.31 3.64 6.32
N SER A 89 6.47 4.41 7.03
CA SER A 89 6.96 5.31 8.08
C SER A 89 7.55 4.57 9.29
N SER A 90 7.09 3.35 9.59
CA SER A 90 7.70 2.50 10.63
C SER A 90 9.00 1.81 10.20
N GLY A 91 9.37 1.89 8.92
CA GLY A 91 10.53 1.22 8.35
C GLY A 91 10.44 -0.30 8.23
N ARG A 92 9.27 -0.89 8.56
CA ARG A 92 9.04 -2.34 8.44
C ARG A 92 9.19 -2.84 7.00
N ILE A 93 8.80 -2.03 6.01
CA ILE A 93 8.96 -2.35 4.59
C ILE A 93 10.42 -2.65 4.23
N PHE A 94 11.36 -1.85 4.72
CA PHE A 94 12.79 -1.96 4.38
C PHE A 94 13.42 -3.23 4.94
N ASN A 95 12.96 -3.67 6.12
CA ASN A 95 13.39 -4.94 6.72
C ASN A 95 12.76 -6.15 6.03
N ARG A 96 11.51 -6.02 5.60
CA ARG A 96 10.74 -7.11 5.00
C ARG A 96 11.14 -7.35 3.53
N PHE A 97 11.38 -6.28 2.77
CA PHE A 97 11.55 -6.31 1.32
C PHE A 97 12.75 -5.43 0.89
N PRO A 98 13.98 -5.81 1.24
CA PRO A 98 15.16 -4.94 1.02
C PRO A 98 15.56 -4.75 -0.45
N ASN A 99 15.03 -5.56 -1.37
CA ASN A 99 15.43 -5.59 -2.78
C ASN A 99 14.37 -5.01 -3.73
N ILE A 100 13.54 -4.08 -3.24
CA ILE A 100 12.51 -3.44 -4.06
C ILE A 100 13.17 -2.58 -5.16
N THR A 101 12.71 -2.78 -6.39
CA THR A 101 13.02 -1.95 -7.56
C THR A 101 11.76 -1.24 -8.09
N GLY A 102 10.56 -1.69 -7.73
CA GLY A 102 9.30 -1.05 -8.12
C GLY A 102 8.37 -0.82 -6.92
N LEU A 103 8.06 0.43 -6.61
CA LEU A 103 7.24 0.79 -5.46
C LEU A 103 6.02 1.62 -5.88
N ASP A 104 4.84 1.24 -5.40
CA ASP A 104 3.59 1.97 -5.63
C ASP A 104 2.96 2.34 -4.28
N LEU A 105 2.87 3.65 -4.03
CA LEU A 105 2.44 4.24 -2.77
C LEU A 105 1.06 4.90 -2.84
N VAL A 106 0.40 4.89 -4.01
CA VAL A 106 -0.85 5.65 -4.22
C VAL A 106 -1.95 5.18 -3.27
N ARG A 107 -2.07 3.88 -3.08
CA ARG A 107 -3.11 3.31 -2.22
C ARG A 107 -2.87 3.59 -0.74
N SER A 108 -1.61 3.74 -0.32
CA SER A 108 -1.27 4.06 1.06
C SER A 108 -1.49 5.53 1.44
N TYR A 109 -1.68 6.42 0.45
CA TYR A 109 -1.91 7.85 0.69
C TYR A 109 -3.24 8.15 1.37
N PHE A 110 -4.25 7.37 1.04
CA PHE A 110 -5.56 7.50 1.64
C PHE A 110 -5.55 6.81 3.01
N ARG A 111 -5.89 7.56 4.06
CA ARG A 111 -6.16 7.01 5.39
C ARG A 111 -7.46 6.22 5.35
N MET A 112 -7.34 4.95 4.96
CA MET A 112 -8.47 4.03 4.92
C MET A 112 -9.02 3.84 6.35
N PRO A 113 -10.30 4.15 6.61
CA PRO A 113 -10.96 3.66 7.82
C PRO A 113 -11.02 2.14 7.71
N ARG A 114 -10.41 1.43 8.68
CA ARG A 114 -10.29 -0.04 8.66
C ARG A 114 -11.62 -0.81 8.58
N ASN A 115 -12.75 -0.12 8.76
CA ASN A 115 -14.09 -0.71 8.89
C ASN A 115 -15.11 -0.22 7.85
N SER A 116 -14.74 0.56 6.82
CA SER A 116 -15.72 0.92 5.80
C SER A 116 -15.89 -0.19 4.76
N GLY A 117 -17.13 -0.68 4.62
CA GLY A 117 -17.53 -1.64 3.59
C GLY A 117 -17.73 -1.05 2.19
N ILE A 118 -17.62 0.28 2.03
CA ILE A 118 -17.88 0.96 0.75
C ILE A 118 -16.56 1.26 0.05
N LEU A 119 -16.28 0.53 -1.02
CA LEU A 119 -15.14 0.77 -1.90
C LEU A 119 -15.59 1.60 -3.10
N VAL A 120 -15.13 2.85 -3.18
CA VAL A 120 -15.31 3.69 -4.37
C VAL A 120 -14.10 3.47 -5.28
N THR A 121 -14.36 3.10 -6.53
CA THR A 121 -13.33 3.03 -7.57
C THR A 121 -13.62 4.08 -8.62
N CYS A 122 -12.69 5.02 -8.79
CA CYS A 122 -12.72 6.01 -9.86
C CYS A 122 -11.48 5.81 -10.73
N GLU A 123 -11.72 5.51 -12.01
CA GLU A 123 -10.71 5.14 -13.00
C GLU A 123 -9.70 4.08 -12.51
N ARG A 124 -8.55 4.53 -12.00
CA ARG A 124 -7.41 3.69 -11.55
C ARG A 124 -7.18 3.73 -10.03
N THR A 125 -8.01 4.47 -9.30
CA THR A 125 -7.86 4.67 -7.86
C THR A 125 -9.05 4.05 -7.14
N SER A 126 -8.79 3.22 -6.12
CA SER A 126 -9.82 2.62 -5.28
C SER A 126 -9.60 3.04 -3.83
N VAL A 127 -10.64 3.57 -3.19
CA VAL A 127 -10.61 4.15 -1.84
C VAL A 127 -11.83 3.67 -1.07
N HIS A 128 -11.63 3.25 0.18
CA HIS A 128 -12.73 3.00 1.10
C HIS A 128 -13.26 4.32 1.67
N VAL A 129 -14.55 4.59 1.49
CA VAL A 129 -15.19 5.85 1.89
C VAL A 129 -16.03 5.62 3.14
N ASP A 130 -15.82 6.42 4.19
CA ASP A 130 -16.67 6.39 5.40
C ASP A 130 -18.00 7.14 5.16
N THR A 131 -19.02 6.91 5.98
CA THR A 131 -20.34 7.56 5.84
C THR A 131 -20.35 9.08 6.10
N ASN A 132 -19.20 9.67 6.44
CA ASN A 132 -19.05 11.12 6.65
C ASN A 132 -18.81 11.83 5.31
N TYR A 133 -19.89 12.03 4.56
CA TYR A 133 -19.91 12.82 3.32
C TYR A 133 -19.71 14.31 3.62
N THR A 134 -18.84 14.99 2.88
CA THR A 134 -18.73 16.46 2.90
C THR A 134 -19.19 17.04 1.57
N VAL A 135 -19.75 18.25 1.60
CA VAL A 135 -20.50 18.86 0.48
C VAL A 135 -19.61 19.18 -0.75
N ASP A 136 -18.28 19.10 -0.64
CA ASP A 136 -17.32 19.48 -1.70
C ASP A 136 -16.52 18.29 -2.31
N GLY A 137 -16.93 17.04 -2.03
CA GLY A 137 -16.27 15.83 -2.57
C GLY A 137 -16.55 14.56 -1.75
N PHE A 138 -16.18 13.39 -2.27
CA PHE A 138 -16.42 12.10 -1.60
C PHE A 138 -15.61 11.92 -0.30
N LEU A 139 -14.57 12.71 -0.09
CA LEU A 139 -13.60 12.57 0.99
C LEU A 139 -13.36 13.92 1.69
N GLY A 140 -13.49 13.97 3.02
CA GLY A 140 -13.06 15.13 3.80
C GLY A 140 -11.52 15.26 3.82
N GLU A 141 -11.02 16.49 3.97
CA GLU A 141 -9.58 16.85 4.00
C GLU A 141 -8.72 15.99 4.97
N THR A 142 -9.32 15.36 5.98
CA THR A 142 -8.64 14.52 6.98
C THR A 142 -8.34 13.09 6.52
N SER A 143 -8.83 12.70 5.34
CA SER A 143 -8.63 11.38 4.74
C SER A 143 -7.30 11.23 3.99
N PHE A 144 -6.58 12.33 3.77
CA PHE A 144 -5.31 12.34 3.05
C PHE A 144 -4.11 12.42 4.00
N LEU A 145 -2.96 11.96 3.53
CA LEU A 145 -1.70 12.26 4.21
C LEU A 145 -1.25 13.68 3.86
N PRO A 146 -0.80 14.47 4.85
CA PRO A 146 -0.17 15.75 4.57
C PRO A 146 1.15 15.53 3.82
N SER A 147 1.49 16.45 2.91
CA SER A 147 2.66 16.32 2.01
C SER A 147 3.97 16.16 2.78
N ASN A 148 4.11 16.80 3.94
CA ASN A 148 5.28 16.64 4.82
C ASN A 148 5.48 15.19 5.30
N GLU A 149 4.43 14.40 5.51
CA GLU A 149 4.53 12.98 5.86
C GLU A 149 4.83 12.12 4.64
N VAL A 150 4.36 12.53 3.45
CA VAL A 150 4.71 11.90 2.17
C VAL A 150 6.21 12.05 1.91
N ASP A 151 6.73 13.26 2.02
CA ASP A 151 8.14 13.58 1.76
C ASP A 151 9.10 12.91 2.75
N LYS A 152 8.72 12.81 4.02
CA LYS A 152 9.47 11.98 5.00
C LYS A 152 9.54 10.52 4.57
N GLY A 153 8.42 9.95 4.11
CA GLY A 153 8.39 8.59 3.60
C GLY A 153 9.24 8.41 2.34
N LEU A 154 9.18 9.36 1.40
CA LEU A 154 10.03 9.37 0.20
C LEU A 154 11.52 9.50 0.54
N THR A 155 11.87 10.29 1.56
CA THR A 155 13.25 10.37 2.07
C THR A 155 13.74 9.00 2.57
N LEU A 156 12.92 8.29 3.36
CA LEU A 156 13.26 6.93 3.81
C LEU A 156 13.37 5.94 2.64
N VAL A 157 12.48 6.04 1.65
CA VAL A 157 12.54 5.23 0.43
C VAL A 157 13.84 5.49 -0.34
N ALA A 158 14.23 6.76 -0.50
CA ALA A 158 15.46 7.16 -1.17
C ALA A 158 16.69 6.55 -0.49
N GLU A 159 16.77 6.66 0.84
CA GLU A 159 17.89 6.15 1.64
C GLU A 159 18.00 4.61 1.64
N LYS A 160 16.87 3.90 1.54
CA LYS A 160 16.84 2.43 1.69
C LYS A 160 16.75 1.68 0.38
N TYR A 161 16.31 2.31 -0.71
CA TYR A 161 16.19 1.72 -2.05
C TYR A 161 16.95 2.52 -3.12
N PRO A 162 18.30 2.54 -3.09
CA PRO A 162 19.09 3.25 -4.10
C PRO A 162 18.93 2.65 -5.52
N ASN A 163 18.55 1.37 -5.59
CA ASN A 163 18.31 0.64 -6.85
C ASN A 163 16.85 0.71 -7.32
N LEU A 164 16.07 1.68 -6.83
CA LEU A 164 14.69 1.88 -7.26
C LEU A 164 14.64 2.29 -8.74
N GLN A 165 13.88 1.56 -9.54
CA GLN A 165 13.73 1.75 -10.99
C GLN A 165 12.37 2.33 -11.36
N ARG A 166 11.34 2.02 -10.56
CA ARG A 166 9.97 2.51 -10.75
C ARG A 166 9.37 3.01 -9.45
N LEU A 167 8.80 4.21 -9.47
CA LEU A 167 8.06 4.79 -8.36
C LEU A 167 6.68 5.29 -8.81
N VAL A 168 5.64 4.98 -8.05
CA VAL A 168 4.31 5.61 -8.14
C VAL A 168 4.03 6.30 -6.81
N ALA A 169 3.88 7.62 -6.83
CA ALA A 169 3.63 8.43 -5.64
C ALA A 169 2.49 9.41 -5.88
N ILE A 170 1.96 9.96 -4.78
CA ILE A 170 0.83 10.89 -4.79
C ILE A 170 1.05 11.94 -3.70
N GLY A 171 0.77 13.22 -4.00
CA GLY A 171 0.87 14.32 -3.04
C GLY A 171 2.29 14.54 -2.50
N ALA A 172 3.30 14.30 -3.33
CA ALA A 172 4.71 14.51 -3.01
C ALA A 172 5.13 15.92 -3.39
N ASP A 173 5.86 16.60 -2.49
CA ASP A 173 6.38 17.95 -2.71
C ASP A 173 7.85 17.90 -3.19
N GLU A 174 8.42 19.09 -3.43
CA GLU A 174 9.78 19.26 -3.94
C GLU A 174 10.83 18.53 -3.08
N GLU A 175 10.76 18.60 -1.75
CA GLU A 175 11.81 18.10 -0.85
C GLU A 175 11.95 16.57 -0.94
N GLY A 176 10.85 15.84 -0.85
CA GLY A 176 10.84 14.38 -0.97
C GLY A 176 11.36 13.91 -2.33
N LEU A 177 10.99 14.62 -3.40
CA LEU A 177 11.39 14.29 -4.76
C LEU A 177 12.86 14.63 -5.05
N ILE A 178 13.40 15.71 -4.46
CA ILE A 178 14.85 16.02 -4.50
C ILE A 178 15.64 14.88 -3.87
N ARG A 179 15.18 14.34 -2.74
CA ARG A 179 15.84 13.19 -2.08
C ARG A 179 15.85 11.95 -2.97
N ILE A 180 14.73 11.63 -3.61
CA ILE A 180 14.63 10.56 -4.59
C ILE A 180 15.61 10.80 -5.76
N ALA A 181 15.67 12.03 -6.28
CA ALA A 181 16.58 12.38 -7.38
C ALA A 181 18.06 12.25 -7.01
N ALA A 182 18.41 12.51 -5.75
CA ALA A 182 19.78 12.42 -5.25
C ALA A 182 20.23 10.96 -5.04
N GLU A 183 19.40 10.11 -4.45
CA GLU A 183 19.80 8.77 -4.00
C GLU A 183 19.40 7.65 -4.97
N CYS A 184 18.27 7.78 -5.68
CA CYS A 184 17.75 6.74 -6.58
C CYS A 184 18.30 6.89 -8.01
N GLY A 185 19.61 6.73 -8.17
CA GLY A 185 20.29 6.91 -9.46
C GLY A 185 19.84 5.95 -10.57
N THR A 186 19.14 4.86 -10.25
CA THR A 186 18.64 3.88 -11.23
C THR A 186 17.19 4.10 -11.67
N LEU A 187 16.53 5.17 -11.17
CA LEU A 187 15.13 5.45 -11.42
C LEU A 187 14.89 5.80 -12.90
N GLN A 188 13.95 5.10 -13.52
CA GLN A 188 13.64 5.20 -14.95
C GLN A 188 12.17 5.52 -15.20
N GLU A 189 11.27 5.03 -14.35
CA GLU A 189 9.83 5.21 -14.47
C GLU A 189 9.28 5.93 -13.25
N LEU A 190 8.54 7.01 -13.47
CA LEU A 190 7.89 7.76 -12.42
C LEU A 190 6.44 8.07 -12.80
N GLU A 191 5.52 7.74 -11.89
CA GLU A 191 4.12 8.13 -11.98
C GLU A 191 3.78 8.98 -10.75
N LEU A 192 3.39 10.24 -10.98
CA LEU A 192 3.01 11.17 -9.94
C LEU A 192 1.54 11.54 -10.08
N HIS A 193 0.84 11.48 -8.96
CA HIS A 193 -0.53 11.94 -8.80
C HIS A 193 -0.56 13.16 -7.88
N PHE A 194 -1.54 14.06 -8.07
CA PHE A 194 -1.71 15.25 -7.23
C PHE A 194 -0.40 16.00 -7.03
N CYS A 195 0.16 16.50 -8.13
CA CYS A 195 1.48 17.14 -8.19
C CYS A 195 1.42 18.49 -8.90
N ASP A 196 2.24 19.43 -8.46
CA ASP A 196 2.32 20.80 -8.96
C ASP A 196 3.71 21.10 -9.57
N ASP A 197 3.94 22.35 -9.94
CA ASP A 197 5.22 22.79 -10.52
C ASP A 197 6.42 22.56 -9.59
N LEU A 198 6.23 22.58 -8.26
CA LEU A 198 7.30 22.32 -7.28
C LEU A 198 7.70 20.84 -7.30
N ALA A 199 6.73 19.94 -7.41
CA ALA A 199 7.01 18.53 -7.61
C ALA A 199 7.82 18.29 -8.91
N LEU A 200 7.46 18.99 -10.00
CA LEU A 200 8.17 18.92 -11.28
C LEU A 200 9.60 19.44 -11.18
N LYS A 201 9.81 20.51 -10.41
CA LYS A 201 11.13 21.02 -10.07
C LYS A 201 11.97 19.97 -9.33
N GLY A 202 11.41 19.27 -8.35
CA GLY A 202 12.10 18.22 -7.62
C GLY A 202 12.56 17.05 -8.50
N ILE A 203 11.71 16.61 -9.44
CA ILE A 203 12.03 15.48 -10.32
C ILE A 203 12.94 15.85 -11.49
N SER A 204 13.11 17.14 -11.80
CA SER A 204 14.06 17.61 -12.80
C SER A 204 15.51 17.15 -12.52
N GLY A 205 15.83 16.86 -11.26
CA GLY A 205 17.14 16.29 -10.87
C GLY A 205 17.36 14.82 -11.26
N ILE A 206 16.32 14.08 -11.67
CA ILE A 206 16.42 12.63 -11.94
C ILE A 206 17.05 12.39 -13.31
N LYS A 207 18.33 12.00 -13.32
CA LYS A 207 19.15 11.89 -14.53
C LYS A 207 18.74 10.77 -15.50
N ASN A 208 18.21 9.67 -14.98
CA ASN A 208 17.95 8.44 -15.74
C ASN A 208 16.47 8.22 -16.07
N LEU A 209 15.64 9.23 -15.82
CA LEU A 209 14.20 9.19 -16.04
C LEU A 209 13.88 9.08 -17.54
N GLN A 210 13.11 8.05 -17.89
CA GLN A 210 12.75 7.69 -19.27
C GLN A 210 11.25 7.79 -19.50
N VAL A 211 10.44 7.40 -18.51
CA VAL A 211 8.99 7.41 -18.60
C VAL A 211 8.44 8.21 -17.43
N VAL A 212 7.66 9.24 -17.75
CA VAL A 212 6.94 10.04 -16.75
C VAL A 212 5.46 10.01 -17.07
N LYS A 213 4.65 9.80 -16.04
CA LYS A 213 3.20 9.94 -16.09
C LYS A 213 2.74 10.87 -14.99
N LEU A 214 2.07 11.95 -15.37
CA LEU A 214 1.54 12.96 -14.45
C LEU A 214 0.02 12.88 -14.47
N ILE A 215 -0.58 12.79 -13.29
CA ILE A 215 -2.02 12.76 -13.08
C ILE A 215 -2.40 13.93 -12.17
N GLY A 216 -2.87 15.02 -12.76
CA GLY A 216 -3.18 16.26 -12.04
C GLY A 216 -4.58 16.26 -11.41
N PHE A 217 -5.55 15.67 -12.11
CA PHE A 217 -6.96 15.73 -11.76
C PHE A 217 -7.57 14.34 -11.76
N ILE A 218 -8.29 14.01 -10.68
CA ILE A 218 -9.26 12.91 -10.64
C ILE A 218 -10.51 13.45 -9.97
N ASP A 219 -11.63 13.40 -10.71
CA ASP A 219 -12.93 13.87 -10.25
C ASP A 219 -13.31 13.27 -8.89
N GLY A 220 -13.69 14.14 -7.96
CA GLY A 220 -14.06 13.78 -6.59
C GLY A 220 -12.90 13.41 -5.64
N PHE A 221 -11.64 13.45 -6.08
CA PHE A 221 -10.47 13.13 -5.25
C PHE A 221 -9.50 14.30 -5.08
N TYR A 222 -8.97 14.85 -6.18
CA TYR A 222 -7.99 15.93 -6.13
C TYR A 222 -7.88 16.65 -7.47
N ASN A 223 -7.44 17.91 -7.40
CA ASN A 223 -7.08 18.72 -8.55
C ASN A 223 -5.75 19.44 -8.28
N SER A 224 -4.78 19.32 -9.19
CA SER A 224 -3.53 20.07 -9.16
C SER A 224 -3.26 20.68 -10.53
N VAL A 225 -2.65 21.87 -10.50
CA VAL A 225 -2.30 22.65 -11.69
C VAL A 225 -0.84 22.40 -12.02
N ILE A 226 -0.57 22.04 -13.26
CA ILE A 226 0.78 21.95 -13.83
C ILE A 226 0.86 22.97 -14.96
N SER A 227 1.76 23.93 -14.83
CA SER A 227 1.95 24.98 -15.82
C SER A 227 3.02 24.61 -16.85
N ASP A 228 3.09 25.40 -17.93
CA ASP A 228 4.18 25.32 -18.91
C ASP A 228 5.55 25.54 -18.27
N ILE A 229 5.63 26.26 -17.14
CA ILE A 229 6.87 26.46 -16.38
C ILE A 229 7.31 25.13 -15.76
N GLY A 230 6.41 24.42 -15.10
CA GLY A 230 6.70 23.09 -14.53
C GLY A 230 7.16 22.10 -15.60
N LEU A 231 6.45 22.05 -16.74
CA LEU A 231 6.84 21.18 -17.87
C LEU A 231 8.19 21.59 -18.48
N THR A 232 8.49 22.89 -18.52
CA THR A 232 9.80 23.39 -18.97
C THR A 232 10.91 22.93 -18.03
N LEU A 233 10.70 23.00 -16.71
CA LEU A 233 11.67 22.50 -15.72
C LEU A 233 11.93 21.00 -15.89
N LEU A 234 10.85 20.22 -16.09
CA LEU A 234 10.96 18.78 -16.35
C LEU A 234 11.78 18.49 -17.61
N ALA A 235 11.48 19.15 -18.73
CA ALA A 235 12.19 18.99 -20.00
C ALA A 235 13.65 19.48 -19.93
N GLN A 236 13.93 20.47 -19.10
CA GLN A 236 15.29 20.94 -18.85
C GLN A 236 16.13 19.93 -18.06
N GLY A 237 15.54 19.27 -17.06
CA GLY A 237 16.24 18.31 -16.21
C GLY A 237 16.34 16.89 -16.78
N CYS A 238 15.21 16.32 -17.22
CA CYS A 238 15.10 14.92 -17.59
C CYS A 238 15.49 14.67 -19.07
N LYS A 239 16.78 14.75 -19.39
CA LYS A 239 17.30 14.62 -20.76
C LYS A 239 17.15 13.26 -21.43
N ARG A 240 16.80 12.22 -20.65
CA ARG A 240 16.60 10.85 -21.15
C ARG A 240 15.13 10.47 -21.33
N LEU A 241 14.22 11.44 -21.16
CA LEU A 241 12.79 11.21 -21.26
C LEU A 241 12.42 10.79 -22.69
N VAL A 242 11.83 9.60 -22.82
CA VAL A 242 11.32 9.05 -24.10
C VAL A 242 9.80 9.09 -24.16
N LYS A 243 9.14 9.19 -23.01
CA LYS A 243 7.68 9.16 -22.91
C LYS A 243 7.19 10.03 -21.77
N LEU A 244 6.29 10.96 -22.10
CA LEU A 244 5.57 11.79 -21.14
C LEU A 244 4.06 11.57 -21.35
N GLU A 245 3.37 11.11 -20.32
CA GLU A 245 1.91 11.00 -20.28
C GLU A 245 1.36 12.06 -19.33
N LEU A 246 0.40 12.85 -19.80
CA LEU A 246 -0.29 13.88 -19.01
C LEU A 246 -1.77 13.51 -18.96
N CYS A 247 -2.34 13.43 -17.76
CA CYS A 247 -3.74 13.05 -17.53
C CYS A 247 -4.37 14.03 -16.54
N GLY A 248 -5.43 14.73 -16.95
CA GLY A 248 -6.10 15.69 -16.07
C GLY A 248 -5.21 16.84 -15.61
N CYS A 249 -4.27 17.30 -16.43
CA CYS A 249 -3.46 18.48 -16.13
C CYS A 249 -4.12 19.71 -16.79
N GLU A 250 -4.88 20.48 -16.01
CA GLU A 250 -5.45 21.75 -16.47
C GLU A 250 -4.36 22.84 -16.44
N GLY A 251 -4.10 23.47 -17.59
CA GLY A 251 -2.98 24.42 -17.77
C GLY A 251 -2.26 24.29 -19.11
N ILE A 252 -2.43 23.15 -19.79
CA ILE A 252 -1.87 22.89 -21.12
C ILE A 252 -2.85 23.42 -22.18
N GLY A 253 -2.82 24.73 -22.40
CA GLY A 253 -3.58 25.40 -23.47
C GLY A 253 -4.81 26.18 -23.00
N GLN A 254 -4.59 27.39 -22.54
CA GLN A 254 -5.43 28.52 -22.95
C GLN A 254 -4.51 29.49 -23.72
N CYS A 255 -4.51 29.37 -25.04
CA CYS A 255 -4.13 30.46 -25.94
C CYS A 255 -5.39 31.20 -26.36
#